data_AF-A0A2R6HLZ1-F1
#
_entry.id   AF-A0A2R6HLZ1-F1
#
_cell.length_a   1.000
_cell.length_b   1.000
_cell.length_c   1.000
_cell.angle_alpha   90.00
_cell.angle_beta   90.00
_cell.angle_gamma   90.00
#
_symmetry.space_group_name_H-M   'P 1'
#
loop_
_entity.id
_entity.type
_entity.pdbx_description
1 polymer ?
#
loop_
_entity_poly.entity_id
_entity_poly.type
_entity_poly.pdbx_seq_one_letter_code
_entity_poly.pdbx_strand_id
1 'polypeptide(L)'
;MSSSQHPVALELERRVGGATRLLATVMALPLLDGIFPALVLTGALSTTTGILEVGLLIFGGSATVAVILAEMDGSPREQAASVLLVGSVIVVVAVAEAALAPTIAGLLDLVVFKRFAALVILSIAAHTASSRLGEWLPRPAVIIGLGLVASLDPAGATVVLQTDLALMARAAAASGVGVLFALGIALTSPWLRNAVDIDRFRFGSAVALGVLPLGFFGLIPGDAPVALAVLGITTLLSVDPQRARERDQYYEPDTVDMTAAFSDGGASQGVSHDDPDSEPHTTVEYDGEDRAPWL
;
A
#
# COMPACT_ATOMS: atom_id res chain seq x y z
N MET A 1 40.80 -23.09 -4.17
CA MET A 1 39.38 -22.68 -4.29
C MET A 1 39.20 -21.50 -3.35
N SER A 2 39.26 -20.28 -3.87
CA SER A 2 39.21 -19.04 -3.07
C SER A 2 37.97 -18.26 -3.48
N SER A 3 36.88 -18.49 -2.77
CA SER A 3 35.68 -17.65 -2.85
C SER A 3 35.83 -16.50 -1.86
N SER A 4 36.49 -15.44 -2.31
CA SER A 4 36.53 -14.15 -1.62
C SER A 4 35.19 -13.45 -1.86
N GLN A 5 34.13 -13.88 -1.16
CA GLN A 5 32.88 -13.12 -1.12
C GLN A 5 33.11 -11.89 -0.25
N HIS A 6 33.22 -10.74 -0.91
CA HIS A 6 33.49 -9.46 -0.29
C HIS A 6 32.34 -9.13 0.68
N PRO A 7 32.60 -8.85 1.98
CA PRO A 7 31.54 -8.58 2.97
C PRO A 7 30.60 -7.43 2.55
N VAL A 8 31.13 -6.44 1.80
CA VAL A 8 30.37 -5.32 1.23
C VAL A 8 29.29 -5.76 0.23
N ALA A 9 29.51 -6.86 -0.51
CA ALA A 9 28.52 -7.36 -1.47
C ALA A 9 27.33 -8.05 -0.79
N LEU A 10 27.57 -8.75 0.32
CA LEU A 10 26.53 -9.40 1.12
C LEU A 10 25.67 -8.39 1.89
N GLU A 11 26.25 -7.27 2.28
CA GLU A 11 25.55 -6.19 3.00
C GLU A 11 24.66 -5.37 2.06
N LEU A 12 25.13 -5.10 0.83
CA LEU A 12 24.31 -4.56 -0.25
C LEU A 12 23.19 -5.52 -0.68
N GLU A 13 23.46 -6.82 -0.80
CA GLU A 13 22.45 -7.83 -1.16
C GLU A 13 21.35 -7.95 -0.10
N ARG A 14 21.69 -7.88 1.19
CA ARG A 14 20.71 -7.91 2.29
C ARG A 14 19.89 -6.62 2.39
N ARG A 15 20.50 -5.45 2.19
CA ARG A 15 19.81 -4.15 2.31
C ARG A 15 18.91 -3.85 1.09
N VAL A 16 19.39 -4.09 -0.13
CA VAL A 16 18.61 -3.96 -1.37
C VAL A 16 17.50 -5.02 -1.45
N GLY A 17 17.77 -6.22 -0.94
CA GLY A 17 16.76 -7.29 -0.80
C GLY A 17 15.65 -6.93 0.20
N GLY A 18 15.97 -6.22 1.28
CA GLY A 18 15.01 -5.77 2.30
C GLY A 18 13.96 -4.83 1.73
N ALA A 19 14.38 -3.68 1.20
CA ALA A 19 13.45 -2.67 0.69
C ALA A 19 12.66 -3.16 -0.54
N THR A 20 13.29 -3.92 -1.44
CA THR A 20 12.59 -4.51 -2.60
C THR A 20 11.56 -5.54 -2.15
N ARG A 21 11.83 -6.32 -1.10
CA ARG A 21 10.87 -7.26 -0.52
C ARG A 21 9.73 -6.55 0.20
N LEU A 22 10.00 -5.44 0.89
CA LEU A 22 8.95 -4.59 1.48
C LEU A 22 8.03 -4.05 0.38
N LEU A 23 8.61 -3.50 -0.69
CA LEU A 23 7.85 -3.03 -1.85
C LEU A 23 7.00 -4.15 -2.46
N ALA A 24 7.58 -5.33 -2.68
CA ALA A 24 6.87 -6.48 -3.21
C ALA A 24 5.70 -6.90 -2.32
N THR A 25 5.90 -6.90 -1.00
CA THR A 25 4.86 -7.26 -0.02
C THR A 25 3.71 -6.26 -0.08
N VAL A 26 4.01 -4.96 -0.09
CA VAL A 26 3.00 -3.89 -0.13
C VAL A 26 2.22 -3.91 -1.44
N MET A 27 2.91 -3.98 -2.58
CA MET A 27 2.25 -3.97 -3.88
C MET A 27 1.46 -5.26 -4.17
N ALA A 28 1.86 -6.39 -3.57
CA ALA A 28 1.14 -7.67 -3.72
C ALA A 28 -0.03 -7.82 -2.75
N LEU A 29 -0.09 -7.03 -1.68
CA LEU A 29 -1.12 -7.17 -0.64
C LEU A 29 -2.55 -7.18 -1.21
N PRO A 30 -2.94 -6.28 -2.14
CA PRO A 30 -4.30 -6.27 -2.70
C PRO A 30 -4.68 -7.52 -3.52
N LEU A 31 -3.68 -8.26 -4.02
CA LEU A 31 -3.89 -9.52 -4.73
C LEU A 31 -4.15 -10.63 -3.70
N LEU A 32 -3.33 -10.65 -2.64
CA LEU A 32 -3.36 -11.68 -1.60
C LEU A 32 -4.55 -11.55 -0.64
N ASP A 33 -5.01 -10.34 -0.37
CA ASP A 33 -6.11 -10.05 0.56
C ASP A 33 -7.51 -10.19 -0.09
N GLY A 34 -7.56 -10.45 -1.40
CA GLY A 34 -8.80 -10.62 -2.15
C GLY A 34 -9.50 -9.32 -2.55
N ILE A 35 -8.94 -8.15 -2.23
CA ILE A 35 -9.51 -6.84 -2.61
C ILE A 35 -9.52 -6.69 -4.13
N PHE A 36 -8.41 -6.98 -4.82
CA PHE A 36 -8.35 -6.86 -6.27
C PHE A 36 -9.32 -7.82 -6.98
N PRO A 37 -9.38 -9.13 -6.66
CA PRO A 37 -10.43 -10.01 -7.16
C PRO A 37 -11.85 -9.49 -6.92
N ALA A 38 -12.12 -8.91 -5.74
CA ALA A 38 -13.42 -8.30 -5.46
C ALA A 38 -13.70 -7.08 -6.36
N LEU A 39 -12.70 -6.24 -6.62
CA LEU A 39 -12.82 -5.09 -7.52
C LEU A 39 -13.06 -5.53 -8.97
N VAL A 40 -12.43 -6.62 -9.42
CA VAL A 40 -12.72 -7.24 -10.72
C VAL A 40 -14.18 -7.70 -10.77
N LEU A 41 -14.66 -8.42 -9.75
CA LEU A 41 -16.01 -8.99 -9.68
C LEU A 41 -17.13 -7.96 -9.45
N THR A 42 -16.79 -6.79 -8.90
CA THR A 42 -17.71 -5.64 -8.80
C THR A 42 -17.83 -4.88 -10.10
N GLY A 43 -16.93 -5.10 -11.05
CA GLY A 43 -16.86 -4.31 -12.28
C GLY A 43 -16.20 -2.95 -12.08
N ALA A 44 -15.40 -2.76 -11.02
CA ALA A 44 -14.66 -1.52 -10.77
C ALA A 44 -13.76 -1.13 -11.95
N LEU A 45 -13.29 -2.12 -12.72
CA LEU A 45 -12.42 -1.91 -13.89
C LEU A 45 -13.20 -1.63 -15.20
N SER A 46 -14.52 -1.46 -15.14
CA SER A 46 -15.36 -1.27 -16.34
C SER A 46 -15.14 0.08 -17.04
N THR A 47 -14.64 1.08 -16.32
CA THR A 47 -14.39 2.44 -16.81
C THR A 47 -12.92 2.83 -16.69
N THR A 48 -12.47 3.80 -17.50
CA THR A 48 -11.11 4.35 -17.40
C THR A 48 -10.85 4.97 -16.02
N THR A 49 -11.84 5.67 -15.47
CA THR A 49 -11.78 6.22 -14.11
C THR A 49 -11.52 5.13 -13.08
N GLY A 50 -12.28 4.03 -13.11
CA GLY A 50 -12.11 2.95 -12.15
C GLY A 50 -10.76 2.24 -12.29
N ILE A 51 -10.23 2.11 -13.51
CA ILE A 51 -8.86 1.62 -13.76
C ILE A 51 -7.83 2.54 -13.08
N LEU A 52 -7.99 3.85 -13.19
CA LEU A 52 -7.10 4.83 -12.56
C LEU A 52 -7.22 4.80 -11.03
N GLU A 53 -8.44 4.73 -10.49
CA GLU A 53 -8.70 4.64 -9.05
C GLU A 53 -8.07 3.40 -8.44
N VAL A 54 -8.32 2.23 -9.04
CA VAL A 54 -7.70 0.98 -8.58
C VAL A 54 -6.18 1.03 -8.73
N GLY A 55 -5.67 1.50 -9.87
CA GLY A 55 -4.23 1.59 -10.06
C GLY A 55 -3.53 2.50 -9.06
N LEU A 56 -4.06 3.69 -8.82
CA LEU A 56 -3.42 4.69 -7.96
C LEU A 56 -3.66 4.45 -6.46
N LEU A 57 -4.84 3.98 -6.07
CA LEU A 57 -5.18 3.84 -4.64
C LEU A 57 -4.88 2.45 -4.09
N ILE A 58 -5.02 1.41 -4.91
CA ILE A 58 -4.88 0.02 -4.46
C ILE A 58 -3.43 -0.45 -4.68
N PHE A 59 -2.90 -0.33 -5.90
CA PHE A 59 -1.52 -0.76 -6.20
C PHE A 59 -0.47 0.33 -5.93
N GLY A 60 -0.76 1.56 -6.31
CA GLY A 60 0.12 2.72 -6.16
C GLY A 60 -0.07 3.50 -4.85
N GLY A 61 -0.81 2.95 -3.88
CA GLY A 61 -1.26 3.67 -2.68
C GLY A 61 -0.13 4.21 -1.80
N SER A 62 -0.50 4.88 -0.70
CA SER A 62 0.44 5.56 0.20
C SER A 62 1.55 4.68 0.74
N ALA A 63 1.28 3.39 0.98
CA ALA A 63 2.30 2.45 1.43
C ALA A 63 3.40 2.24 0.37
N THR A 64 3.04 2.15 -0.91
CA THR A 64 4.01 2.03 -2.01
C THR A 64 4.89 3.29 -2.09
N VAL A 65 4.28 4.47 -1.97
CA VAL A 65 5.02 5.75 -1.95
C VAL A 65 5.96 5.83 -0.75
N ALA A 66 5.47 5.47 0.44
CA ALA A 66 6.26 5.50 1.67
C ALA A 66 7.48 4.57 1.56
N VAL A 67 7.31 3.33 1.09
CA VAL A 67 8.44 2.40 0.91
C VAL A 67 9.47 2.97 -0.07
N ILE A 68 9.05 3.53 -1.21
CA ILE A 68 10.00 4.07 -2.20
C ILE A 68 10.76 5.28 -1.66
N LEU A 69 10.08 6.17 -0.95
CA LEU A 69 10.71 7.40 -0.45
C LEU A 69 11.52 7.19 0.83
N ALA A 70 11.06 6.31 1.73
CA ALA A 70 11.60 6.15 3.08
C ALA A 70 12.38 4.83 3.34
N GLU A 71 12.36 3.86 2.43
CA GLU A 71 13.09 2.59 2.63
C GLU A 71 14.04 2.24 1.50
N MET A 72 13.72 2.65 0.27
CA MET A 72 14.54 2.26 -0.87
C MET A 72 15.81 3.11 -0.95
N ASP A 73 16.95 2.50 -0.69
CA ASP A 73 18.24 3.14 -0.95
C ASP A 73 18.66 3.07 -2.43
N GLY A 74 19.72 3.79 -2.77
CA GLY A 74 20.36 3.73 -4.08
C GLY A 74 19.88 4.79 -5.07
N SER A 75 20.41 4.70 -6.29
CA SER A 75 20.11 5.63 -7.37
C SER A 75 18.69 5.44 -7.91
N PRO A 76 18.06 6.48 -8.50
CA PRO A 76 16.72 6.37 -9.09
C PRO A 76 16.59 5.25 -10.13
N ARG A 77 17.69 4.89 -10.80
CA ARG A 77 17.72 3.78 -11.78
C ARG A 77 17.65 2.42 -11.11
N GLU A 78 18.33 2.24 -9.97
CA GLU A 78 18.27 1.00 -9.19
C GLU A 78 16.88 0.83 -8.58
N GLN A 79 16.31 1.91 -8.02
CA GLN A 79 14.93 1.89 -7.52
C GLN A 79 13.93 1.57 -8.63
N ALA A 80 14.06 2.20 -9.80
CA ALA A 80 13.22 1.92 -10.96
C ALA A 80 13.34 0.46 -11.43
N ALA A 81 14.53 -0.12 -11.42
CA ALA A 81 14.73 -1.53 -11.77
C ALA A 81 14.00 -2.47 -10.78
N SER A 82 14.09 -2.20 -9.47
CA SER A 82 13.33 -2.95 -8.46
C SER A 82 11.81 -2.81 -8.66
N VAL A 83 11.31 -1.60 -8.91
CA VAL A 83 9.88 -1.35 -9.17
C VAL A 83 9.42 -2.10 -10.42
N LEU A 84 10.19 -2.10 -11.50
CA LEU A 84 9.84 -2.82 -12.73
C LEU A 84 9.86 -4.34 -12.54
N LEU A 85 10.83 -4.86 -11.79
CA LEU A 85 10.91 -6.28 -11.45
C LEU A 85 9.66 -6.71 -10.67
N VAL A 86 9.37 -6.04 -9.57
CA VAL A 86 8.19 -6.32 -8.73
C VAL A 86 6.92 -6.11 -9.55
N GLY A 87 6.79 -4.97 -10.21
CA GLY A 87 5.62 -4.59 -10.98
C GLY A 87 5.29 -5.56 -12.12
N SER A 88 6.29 -6.15 -12.76
CA SER A 88 6.06 -7.17 -13.79
C SER A 88 5.33 -8.41 -13.23
N VAL A 89 5.71 -8.84 -12.03
CA VAL A 89 5.04 -9.95 -11.33
C VAL A 89 3.62 -9.55 -10.92
N ILE A 90 3.45 -8.35 -10.36
CA ILE A 90 2.13 -7.83 -9.97
C ILE A 90 1.15 -7.81 -11.16
N VAL A 91 1.58 -7.33 -12.32
CA VAL A 91 0.75 -7.28 -13.53
C VAL A 91 0.37 -8.69 -13.98
N VAL A 92 1.32 -9.64 -13.99
CA VAL A 92 1.04 -11.03 -14.37
C VAL A 92 0.03 -11.69 -13.43
N VAL A 93 0.19 -11.50 -12.12
CA VAL A 93 -0.73 -12.06 -11.12
C VAL A 93 -2.11 -11.41 -11.23
N ALA A 94 -2.21 -10.09 -11.38
CA ALA A 94 -3.48 -9.39 -11.58
C ALA A 94 -4.24 -9.91 -12.82
N VAL A 95 -3.52 -10.17 -13.92
CA VAL A 95 -4.11 -10.77 -15.13
C VAL A 95 -4.58 -12.21 -14.87
N ALA A 96 -3.81 -13.00 -14.12
CA ALA A 96 -4.18 -14.36 -13.76
C ALA A 96 -5.44 -14.38 -12.87
N GLU A 97 -5.53 -13.50 -11.89
CA GLU A 97 -6.72 -13.36 -11.03
C GLU A 97 -7.96 -12.94 -11.83
N ALA A 98 -7.80 -12.02 -12.79
CA ALA A 98 -8.89 -11.64 -13.68
C ALA A 98 -9.36 -12.80 -14.58
N ALA A 99 -8.44 -13.66 -15.04
CA ALA A 99 -8.79 -14.86 -15.79
C ALA A 99 -9.50 -15.91 -14.92
N LEU A 100 -9.17 -15.96 -13.63
CA LEU A 100 -9.78 -16.84 -12.61
C LEU A 100 -11.05 -16.25 -11.97
N ALA A 101 -11.45 -15.02 -12.32
CA ALA A 101 -12.61 -14.36 -11.74
C ALA A 101 -13.89 -15.23 -11.74
N PRO A 102 -14.24 -15.98 -12.80
CA PRO A 102 -15.42 -16.86 -12.76
C PRO A 102 -15.29 -18.02 -11.78
N THR A 103 -14.08 -18.56 -11.59
CA THR A 103 -13.81 -19.60 -10.59
C THR A 103 -14.07 -19.06 -9.18
N ILE A 104 -13.58 -17.85 -8.90
CA ILE A 104 -13.80 -17.17 -7.62
C ILE A 104 -15.29 -16.87 -7.43
N ALA A 105 -15.97 -16.41 -8.48
CA ALA A 105 -17.40 -16.12 -8.44
C ALA A 105 -18.27 -17.36 -8.19
N GLY A 106 -17.87 -18.53 -8.70
CA GLY A 106 -18.59 -19.78 -8.45
C GLY A 106 -18.46 -20.28 -7.01
N LEU A 107 -17.37 -19.94 -6.34
CA LEU A 107 -17.10 -20.37 -4.96
C LEU A 107 -17.75 -19.46 -3.90
N LEU A 108 -18.27 -18.29 -4.28
CA LEU A 108 -18.65 -17.25 -3.34
C LEU A 108 -20.03 -16.64 -3.66
N ASP A 109 -20.83 -16.38 -2.62
CA ASP A 109 -21.95 -15.43 -2.68
C ASP A 109 -21.38 -14.03 -2.92
N LEU A 110 -21.51 -13.57 -4.16
CA LEU A 110 -20.97 -12.29 -4.59
C LEU A 110 -21.59 -11.11 -3.84
N VAL A 111 -22.83 -11.19 -3.36
CA VAL A 111 -23.45 -10.08 -2.63
C VAL A 111 -22.79 -9.92 -1.26
N VAL A 112 -22.59 -11.02 -0.54
CA VAL A 112 -21.91 -11.03 0.75
C VAL A 112 -20.44 -10.67 0.57
N PHE A 113 -19.74 -11.30 -0.37
CA PHE A 113 -18.33 -11.06 -0.64
C PHE A 113 -18.04 -9.58 -0.95
N LYS A 114 -18.85 -8.95 -1.81
CA LYS A 114 -18.70 -7.52 -2.16
C LYS A 114 -18.85 -6.61 -0.94
N ARG A 115 -19.79 -6.91 -0.04
CA ARG A 115 -19.98 -6.13 1.19
C ARG A 115 -18.77 -6.24 2.11
N PHE A 116 -18.21 -7.43 2.27
CA PHE A 116 -17.01 -7.61 3.07
C PHE A 116 -15.80 -6.92 2.45
N ALA A 117 -15.60 -7.00 1.14
CA ALA A 117 -14.53 -6.27 0.46
C ALA A 117 -14.63 -4.74 0.70
N ALA A 118 -15.85 -4.19 0.66
CA ALA A 118 -16.10 -2.79 1.01
C ALA A 118 -15.68 -2.46 2.45
N LEU A 119 -16.04 -3.33 3.40
CA LEU A 119 -15.68 -3.19 4.81
C LEU A 119 -14.17 -3.31 5.04
N VAL A 120 -13.48 -4.19 4.30
CA VAL A 120 -12.01 -4.32 4.36
C VAL A 120 -11.37 -3.02 3.91
N ILE A 121 -11.74 -2.50 2.73
CA ILE A 121 -11.21 -1.23 2.21
C ILE A 121 -11.46 -0.09 3.20
N LEU A 122 -12.68 0.01 3.74
CA LEU A 122 -13.03 1.04 4.72
C LEU A 122 -12.23 0.88 6.03
N SER A 123 -11.99 -0.35 6.47
CA SER A 123 -11.19 -0.64 7.66
C SER A 123 -9.72 -0.25 7.44
N ILE A 124 -9.12 -0.60 6.30
CA ILE A 124 -7.75 -0.21 5.94
C ILE A 124 -7.64 1.32 5.88
N ALA A 125 -8.58 1.98 5.22
CA ALA A 125 -8.64 3.44 5.16
C ALA A 125 -8.72 4.06 6.56
N ALA A 126 -9.58 3.55 7.44
CA ALA A 126 -9.73 4.08 8.80
C ALA A 126 -8.47 3.87 9.66
N HIS A 127 -7.84 2.69 9.60
CA HIS A 127 -6.59 2.40 10.32
C HIS A 127 -5.44 3.28 9.82
N THR A 128 -5.39 3.54 8.51
CA THR A 128 -4.36 4.40 7.92
C THR A 128 -4.58 5.87 8.29
N ALA A 129 -5.83 6.32 8.40
CA ALA A 129 -6.16 7.70 8.71
C ALA A 129 -6.05 8.04 10.21
N SER A 130 -6.30 7.08 11.11
CA SER A 130 -6.33 7.35 12.55
C SER A 130 -6.04 6.10 13.38
N SER A 131 -4.98 6.17 14.19
CA SER A 131 -4.67 5.15 15.21
C SER A 131 -5.84 4.88 16.16
N ARG A 132 -6.56 5.94 16.58
CA ARG A 132 -7.75 5.80 17.44
C ARG A 132 -8.89 5.02 16.78
N LEU A 133 -9.11 5.15 15.47
CA LEU A 133 -10.19 4.41 14.80
C LEU A 133 -9.82 2.93 14.66
N GLY A 134 -8.52 2.63 14.51
CA GLY A 134 -8.02 1.26 14.48
C GLY A 134 -8.24 0.49 15.78
N GLU A 135 -8.32 1.16 16.93
CA GLU A 135 -8.61 0.50 18.22
C GLU A 135 -10.05 -0.03 18.30
N TRP A 136 -11.01 0.58 17.60
CA TRP A 136 -12.42 0.22 17.66
C TRP A 136 -12.88 -0.67 16.50
N LEU A 137 -12.14 -0.68 15.38
CA LEU A 137 -12.50 -1.43 14.19
C LEU A 137 -11.87 -2.83 14.20
N PRO A 138 -12.58 -3.85 13.69
CA PRO A 138 -11.96 -5.15 13.48
C PRO A 138 -10.79 -5.02 12.51
N ARG A 139 -9.71 -5.75 12.81
CA ARG A 139 -8.53 -5.81 11.94
C ARG A 139 -8.93 -6.30 10.55
N PRO A 140 -8.37 -5.75 9.46
CA PRO A 140 -8.75 -6.15 8.09
C PRO A 140 -8.69 -7.67 7.87
N ALA A 141 -7.69 -8.36 8.41
CA ALA A 141 -7.56 -9.82 8.32
C ALA A 141 -8.76 -10.58 8.92
N VAL A 142 -9.34 -10.08 10.02
CA VAL A 142 -10.53 -10.67 10.64
C VAL A 142 -11.75 -10.48 9.74
N ILE A 143 -11.89 -9.29 9.13
CA ILE A 143 -12.98 -8.99 8.19
C ILE A 143 -12.87 -9.89 6.96
N ILE A 144 -11.65 -10.08 6.42
CA ILE A 144 -11.38 -10.98 5.29
C ILE A 144 -11.77 -12.42 5.65
N GLY A 145 -11.32 -12.93 6.80
CA GLY A 145 -11.61 -14.28 7.25
C GLY A 145 -13.11 -14.53 7.45
N LEU A 146 -13.80 -13.61 8.14
CA LEU A 146 -15.26 -13.67 8.30
C LEU A 146 -15.99 -13.57 6.96
N GLY A 147 -15.53 -12.68 6.08
CA GLY A 147 -16.10 -12.49 4.75
C GLY A 147 -15.99 -13.72 3.89
N LEU A 148 -14.83 -14.39 3.90
CA LEU A 148 -14.61 -15.65 3.18
C LEU A 148 -15.52 -16.75 3.72
N VAL A 149 -15.59 -16.94 5.04
CA VAL A 149 -16.47 -17.95 5.65
C VAL A 149 -17.94 -17.66 5.36
N ALA A 150 -18.35 -16.40 5.46
CA ALA A 150 -19.74 -16.00 5.26
C ALA A 150 -20.17 -16.02 3.79
N SER A 151 -19.24 -15.83 2.85
CA SER A 151 -19.54 -15.87 1.42
C SER A 151 -19.32 -17.23 0.78
N LEU A 152 -18.68 -18.20 1.45
CA LEU A 152 -18.38 -19.49 0.83
C LEU A 152 -19.64 -20.24 0.38
N ASP A 153 -19.75 -20.51 -0.91
CA ASP A 153 -20.76 -21.37 -1.52
C ASP A 153 -20.08 -22.57 -2.22
N PRO A 154 -19.80 -23.65 -1.49
CA PRO A 154 -19.12 -24.81 -2.05
C PRO A 154 -19.96 -25.56 -3.08
N ALA A 155 -21.28 -25.32 -3.15
CA ALA A 155 -22.15 -25.97 -4.13
C ALA A 155 -21.99 -25.39 -5.53
N GLY A 156 -21.53 -24.14 -5.66
CA GLY A 156 -21.23 -23.47 -6.93
C GLY A 156 -19.80 -23.69 -7.46
N ALA A 157 -18.97 -24.43 -6.71
CA ALA A 157 -17.56 -24.62 -6.99
C ALA A 157 -17.30 -25.20 -8.38
N THR A 158 -16.82 -24.37 -9.30
CA THR A 158 -16.43 -24.78 -10.66
C THR A 158 -15.13 -24.11 -11.05
N VAL A 159 -14.21 -24.88 -11.66
CA VAL A 159 -12.96 -24.34 -12.17
C VAL A 159 -13.20 -23.88 -13.60
N VAL A 160 -13.30 -22.57 -13.78
CA VAL A 160 -13.57 -21.92 -15.05
C VAL A 160 -12.55 -20.81 -15.27
N LEU A 161 -11.82 -20.92 -16.37
CA LEU A 161 -10.94 -19.87 -16.86
C LEU A 161 -11.70 -19.05 -17.89
N GLN A 162 -11.76 -17.73 -17.72
CA GLN A 162 -12.30 -16.82 -18.71
C GLN A 162 -11.20 -16.34 -19.65
N THR A 163 -11.50 -16.32 -20.95
CA THR A 163 -10.61 -15.87 -22.03
C THR A 163 -10.95 -14.47 -22.54
N ASP A 164 -11.73 -13.70 -21.76
CA ASP A 164 -12.05 -12.31 -22.08
C ASP A 164 -10.79 -11.44 -21.97
N LEU A 165 -10.15 -11.24 -23.12
CA LEU A 165 -8.96 -10.41 -23.25
C LEU A 165 -9.22 -8.95 -22.84
N ALA A 166 -10.46 -8.45 -22.93
CA ALA A 166 -10.76 -7.09 -22.52
C ALA A 166 -10.71 -6.95 -21.00
N LEU A 167 -11.28 -7.90 -20.24
CA LEU A 167 -11.17 -7.90 -18.78
C LEU A 167 -9.71 -8.07 -18.33
N MET A 168 -8.98 -9.00 -18.93
CA MET A 168 -7.56 -9.21 -18.65
C MET A 168 -6.72 -7.97 -18.96
N ALA A 169 -6.99 -7.28 -20.07
CA ALA A 169 -6.33 -6.03 -20.42
C ALA A 169 -6.67 -4.90 -19.44
N ARG A 170 -7.91 -4.82 -18.95
CA ARG A 170 -8.29 -3.84 -17.90
C ARG A 170 -7.60 -4.12 -16.58
N ALA A 171 -7.45 -5.40 -16.20
CA ALA A 171 -6.68 -5.81 -15.02
C ALA A 171 -5.19 -5.47 -15.16
N ALA A 172 -4.60 -5.73 -16.33
CA ALA A 172 -3.23 -5.33 -16.66
C ALA A 172 -3.08 -3.80 -16.65
N ALA A 173 -4.06 -3.06 -17.14
CA ALA A 173 -4.04 -1.60 -17.14
C ALA A 173 -4.11 -1.03 -15.72
N ALA A 174 -4.96 -1.57 -14.84
CA ALA A 174 -5.08 -1.10 -13.47
C ALA A 174 -3.80 -1.34 -12.67
N SER A 175 -3.30 -2.57 -12.66
CA SER A 175 -2.01 -2.90 -12.04
C SER A 175 -0.86 -2.12 -12.68
N GLY A 176 -0.87 -1.97 -14.01
CA GLY A 176 0.10 -1.16 -14.76
C GLY A 176 0.10 0.31 -14.37
N VAL A 177 -1.06 0.92 -14.12
CA VAL A 177 -1.15 2.31 -13.63
C VAL A 177 -0.45 2.44 -12.26
N GLY A 178 -0.67 1.50 -11.35
CA GLY A 178 0.01 1.50 -10.05
C GLY A 178 1.53 1.34 -10.18
N VAL A 179 1.98 0.44 -11.06
CA VAL A 179 3.41 0.23 -11.35
C VAL A 179 4.05 1.47 -12.00
N LEU A 180 3.37 2.08 -12.98
CA LEU A 180 3.86 3.30 -13.63
C LEU A 180 3.91 4.48 -12.66
N PHE A 181 2.94 4.58 -11.76
CA PHE A 181 2.95 5.58 -10.69
C PHE A 181 4.14 5.36 -9.76
N ALA A 182 4.32 4.13 -9.25
CA ALA A 182 5.47 3.76 -8.42
C ALA A 182 6.82 4.03 -9.14
N LEU A 183 6.89 3.74 -10.43
CA LEU A 183 8.07 4.03 -11.25
C LEU A 183 8.34 5.53 -11.35
N GLY A 184 7.29 6.33 -11.53
CA GLY A 184 7.38 7.79 -11.50
C GLY A 184 7.95 8.31 -10.18
N ILE A 185 7.45 7.79 -9.05
CA ILE A 185 7.94 8.11 -7.71
C ILE A 185 9.42 7.71 -7.57
N ALA A 186 9.80 6.50 -7.96
CA ALA A 186 11.20 6.04 -7.88
C ALA A 186 12.16 6.91 -8.70
N LEU A 187 11.77 7.29 -9.92
CA LEU A 187 12.58 8.13 -10.79
C LEU A 187 12.72 9.57 -10.27
N THR A 188 11.73 10.06 -9.54
CA THR A 188 11.69 11.42 -8.98
C THR A 188 11.96 11.47 -7.47
N SER A 189 12.29 10.32 -6.87
CA SER A 189 12.55 10.14 -5.43
C SER A 189 13.52 11.17 -4.82
N PRO A 190 14.65 11.53 -5.47
CA PRO A 190 15.59 12.53 -4.91
C PRO A 190 15.01 13.94 -4.74
N TRP A 191 13.92 14.24 -5.44
CA TRP A 191 13.20 15.52 -5.36
C TRP A 191 12.01 15.40 -4.41
N LEU A 192 11.31 14.26 -4.46
CA LEU A 192 10.12 13.99 -3.67
C LEU A 192 10.41 13.82 -2.17
N ARG A 193 11.56 13.26 -1.79
CA ARG A 193 11.93 13.07 -0.37
C ARG A 193 11.88 14.38 0.43
N ASN A 194 12.33 15.49 -0.17
CA ASN A 194 12.30 16.80 0.48
C ASN A 194 10.98 17.54 0.28
N ALA A 195 10.27 17.23 -0.80
CA ALA A 195 9.09 17.96 -1.22
C ALA A 195 7.78 17.41 -0.62
N VAL A 196 7.72 16.13 -0.25
CA VAL A 196 6.47 15.47 0.13
C VAL A 196 6.43 15.18 1.62
N ASP A 197 5.41 15.72 2.28
CA ASP A 197 5.01 15.29 3.61
C ASP A 197 4.30 13.92 3.50
N ILE A 198 5.02 12.85 3.88
CA ILE A 198 4.56 11.46 3.76
C ILE A 198 3.35 11.21 4.66
N ASP A 199 3.30 11.81 5.85
CA ASP A 199 2.18 11.64 6.77
C ASP A 199 0.91 12.29 6.23
N ARG A 200 1.03 13.50 5.68
CA ARG A 200 -0.10 14.19 5.05
C ARG A 200 -0.60 13.46 3.81
N PHE A 201 0.32 12.95 2.99
CA PHE A 201 -0.04 12.13 1.83
C PHE A 201 -0.75 10.85 2.27
N ARG A 202 -0.19 10.13 3.25
CA ARG A 202 -0.77 8.90 3.83
C ARG A 202 -2.18 9.13 4.34
N PHE A 203 -2.40 10.18 5.12
CA PHE A 203 -3.73 10.54 5.62
C PHE A 203 -4.71 10.81 4.47
N GLY A 204 -4.36 11.65 3.50
CA GLY A 204 -5.28 11.99 2.41
C GLY A 204 -5.53 10.84 1.44
N SER A 205 -4.54 9.99 1.17
CA SER A 205 -4.72 8.74 0.40
C SER A 205 -5.65 7.77 1.11
N ALA A 206 -5.60 7.71 2.45
CA ALA A 206 -6.54 6.92 3.25
C ALA A 206 -7.98 7.45 3.11
N VAL A 207 -8.17 8.77 3.13
CA VAL A 207 -9.48 9.39 2.87
C VAL A 207 -9.96 9.06 1.46
N ALA A 208 -9.09 9.17 0.44
CA ALA A 208 -9.43 8.79 -0.93
C ALA A 208 -9.83 7.31 -1.05
N LEU A 209 -9.09 6.41 -0.39
CA LEU A 209 -9.39 4.99 -0.31
C LEU A 209 -10.73 4.72 0.39
N GLY A 210 -11.07 5.48 1.44
CA GLY A 210 -12.37 5.36 2.13
C GLY A 210 -13.57 5.77 1.28
N VAL A 211 -13.37 6.65 0.29
CA VAL A 211 -14.41 7.08 -0.67
C VAL A 211 -14.66 6.02 -1.75
N LEU A 212 -13.64 5.23 -2.10
CA LEU A 212 -13.68 4.28 -3.22
C LEU A 212 -14.83 3.26 -3.14
N PRO A 213 -15.13 2.61 -1.99
CA PRO A 213 -16.30 1.75 -1.87
C PRO A 213 -17.62 2.47 -2.17
N LEU A 214 -17.78 3.74 -1.76
CA LEU A 214 -19.02 4.50 -1.97
C LEU A 214 -19.33 4.68 -3.46
N GLY A 215 -18.29 4.82 -4.29
CA GLY A 215 -18.42 4.92 -5.74
C GLY A 215 -19.00 3.63 -6.36
N PHE A 216 -18.44 2.47 -6.02
CA PHE A 216 -18.88 1.19 -6.60
C PHE A 216 -20.26 0.72 -6.12
N PHE A 217 -20.71 1.18 -4.94
CA PHE A 217 -22.08 0.95 -4.48
C PHE A 217 -23.08 2.00 -4.98
N GLY A 218 -22.66 2.94 -5.82
CA GLY A 218 -23.55 3.95 -6.40
C GLY A 218 -24.09 4.96 -5.38
N LEU A 219 -23.39 5.14 -4.25
CA LEU A 219 -23.79 6.07 -3.19
C LEU A 219 -23.37 7.51 -3.51
N ILE A 220 -22.48 7.69 -4.48
CA ILE A 220 -22.05 8.99 -4.98
C ILE A 220 -22.89 9.35 -6.21
N PRO A 221 -23.64 10.47 -6.19
CA PRO A 221 -24.43 10.90 -7.34
C PRO A 221 -23.55 11.33 -8.51
N GLY A 222 -23.78 10.72 -9.68
CA GLY A 222 -23.03 10.98 -10.91
C GLY A 222 -21.74 10.15 -10.99
N ASP A 223 -21.25 9.90 -12.20
CA ASP A 223 -19.98 9.19 -12.46
C ASP A 223 -18.74 10.04 -12.10
N ALA A 224 -18.84 10.84 -11.04
CA ALA A 224 -17.80 11.75 -10.61
C ALA A 224 -16.64 10.97 -9.95
N PRO A 225 -15.38 11.18 -10.37
CA PRO A 225 -14.21 10.48 -9.85
C PRO A 225 -13.78 11.06 -8.49
N VAL A 226 -14.64 10.98 -7.48
CA VAL A 226 -14.42 11.67 -6.19
C VAL A 226 -13.16 11.17 -5.50
N ALA A 227 -12.87 9.87 -5.56
CA ALA A 227 -11.65 9.31 -4.98
C ALA A 227 -10.39 9.89 -5.63
N LEU A 228 -10.38 10.05 -6.97
CA LEU A 228 -9.28 10.74 -7.67
C LEU A 228 -9.20 12.23 -7.34
N ALA A 229 -10.34 12.91 -7.17
CA ALA A 229 -10.35 14.31 -6.77
C ALA A 229 -9.73 14.50 -5.38
N VAL A 230 -10.10 13.64 -4.42
CA VAL A 230 -9.50 13.62 -3.07
C VAL A 230 -8.01 13.32 -3.15
N LEU A 231 -7.60 12.33 -3.95
CA LEU A 231 -6.19 12.02 -4.17
C LEU A 231 -5.43 13.21 -4.79
N GLY A 232 -6.00 13.87 -5.79
CA GLY A 232 -5.39 15.04 -6.43
C GLY A 232 -5.21 16.22 -5.47
N ILE A 233 -6.23 16.51 -4.66
CA ILE A 233 -6.15 17.54 -3.60
C ILE A 233 -5.11 17.13 -2.55
N THR A 234 -5.08 15.86 -2.15
CA THR A 234 -4.10 15.33 -1.20
C THR A 234 -2.68 15.55 -1.72
N THR A 235 -2.40 15.14 -2.96
CA THR A 235 -1.10 15.34 -3.59
C THR A 235 -0.71 16.81 -3.64
N LEU A 236 -1.65 17.70 -3.97
CA LEU A 236 -1.38 19.15 -3.99
C LEU A 236 -1.04 19.69 -2.60
N LEU A 237 -1.73 19.20 -1.57
CA LEU A 237 -1.55 19.63 -0.18
C LEU A 237 -0.34 18.99 0.50
N SER A 238 0.09 17.80 0.09
CA SER A 238 1.25 17.11 0.65
C SER A 238 2.57 17.62 0.07
N VAL A 239 2.55 18.34 -1.06
CA VAL A 239 3.75 18.84 -1.73
C VAL A 239 4.09 20.27 -1.28
N ASP A 240 5.32 20.46 -0.79
CA ASP A 240 5.98 21.75 -0.61
C ASP A 240 6.95 22.03 -1.77
N PRO A 241 6.57 22.86 -2.76
CA PRO A 241 7.38 23.12 -3.94
C PRO A 241 8.62 23.97 -3.66
N GLN A 242 8.73 24.61 -2.49
CA GLN A 242 9.93 25.38 -2.15
C GLN A 242 11.08 24.46 -1.75
N ARG A 243 10.78 23.37 -1.03
CA ARG A 243 11.74 22.33 -0.63
C ARG A 243 12.13 21.40 -1.78
N ALA A 244 11.26 21.27 -2.78
CA ALA A 244 11.52 20.48 -3.98
C ALA A 244 12.73 20.95 -4.80
N ARG A 245 13.26 22.17 -4.60
CA ARG A 245 14.37 22.69 -5.43
C ARG A 245 15.75 22.19 -5.03
N GLU A 246 15.85 21.61 -3.83
CA GLU A 246 17.10 21.09 -3.29
C GLU A 246 17.08 19.57 -3.44
N ARG A 247 17.98 19.06 -4.29
CA ARG A 247 18.16 17.63 -4.47
C ARG A 247 18.88 17.09 -3.24
N ASP A 248 18.28 16.10 -2.59
CA ASP A 248 18.92 15.50 -1.43
C ASP A 248 20.19 14.75 -1.85
N GLN A 249 21.31 15.07 -1.21
CA GLN A 249 22.61 14.44 -1.46
C GLN A 249 22.98 13.44 -0.35
N TYR A 250 22.33 13.53 0.82
CA TYR A 250 22.62 12.71 1.98
C TYR A 250 21.32 12.17 2.54
N TYR A 251 21.08 10.87 2.35
CA TYR A 251 19.87 10.22 2.81
C TYR A 251 19.96 9.95 4.32
N GLU A 252 19.13 10.63 5.10
CA GLU A 252 18.95 10.35 6.52
C GLU A 252 17.48 9.93 6.71
N PRO A 253 17.20 8.64 6.96
CA PRO A 253 15.84 8.17 7.09
C PRO A 253 15.22 8.69 8.40
N ASP A 254 14.10 9.42 8.29
CA ASP A 254 13.25 9.68 9.46
C ASP A 254 12.77 8.34 10.04
N THR A 255 12.72 8.23 11.37
CA THR A 255 12.11 7.07 12.05
C THR A 255 10.59 7.14 11.91
N VAL A 256 10.08 6.80 10.72
CA VAL A 256 8.65 6.72 10.46
C VAL A 256 8.16 5.35 10.93
N ASP A 257 7.27 5.33 11.93
CA ASP A 257 6.61 4.10 12.35
C ASP A 257 5.65 3.60 11.25
N MET A 258 6.19 2.77 10.35
CA MET A 258 5.44 2.11 9.30
C MET A 258 4.74 0.84 9.78
N THR A 259 4.98 0.36 11.01
CA THR A 259 4.22 -0.76 11.58
C THR A 259 2.72 -0.46 11.67
N ALA A 260 2.35 0.82 11.75
CA ALA A 260 0.98 1.29 11.63
C ALA A 260 0.42 1.30 10.19
N ALA A 261 1.28 1.37 9.16
CA ALA A 261 0.87 1.28 7.75
C ALA A 261 0.71 -0.19 7.28
N PHE A 262 1.29 -1.14 8.02
CA PHE A 262 0.93 -2.54 7.92
C PHE A 262 -0.35 -2.76 8.73
N SER A 263 -1.50 -2.75 8.06
CA SER A 263 -2.72 -3.26 8.65
C SER A 263 -2.64 -4.79 8.79
N ASP A 264 -1.81 -5.25 9.74
CA ASP A 264 -1.64 -6.57 10.37
C ASP A 264 -1.90 -7.90 9.62
N GLY A 265 -2.02 -7.92 8.30
CA GLY A 265 -2.31 -9.12 7.50
C GLY A 265 -1.17 -10.14 7.40
N GLY A 266 -0.29 -10.25 8.40
CA GLY A 266 0.75 -11.26 8.46
C GLY A 266 1.47 -11.16 9.80
N ALA A 267 1.52 -12.29 10.52
CA ALA A 267 2.20 -12.44 11.80
C ALA A 267 3.52 -11.66 11.82
N SER A 268 3.74 -10.93 12.92
CA SER A 268 5.00 -10.29 13.29
C SER A 268 6.17 -11.24 13.02
N GLN A 269 6.77 -11.16 11.83
CA GLN A 269 8.13 -11.62 11.66
C GLN A 269 8.97 -10.54 12.32
N GLY A 270 9.36 -10.83 13.56
CA GLY A 270 10.25 -9.99 14.33
C GLY A 270 11.47 -9.64 13.50
N VAL A 271 11.52 -8.40 13.07
CA VAL A 271 12.78 -7.73 12.80
C VAL A 271 13.02 -6.92 14.07
N SER A 272 13.62 -7.57 15.06
CA SER A 272 14.27 -6.86 16.15
C SER A 272 15.33 -5.98 15.50
N HIS A 273 15.13 -4.66 15.51
CA HIS A 273 16.26 -3.74 15.49
C HIS A 273 16.94 -3.87 16.86
N ASP A 274 17.83 -4.85 16.97
CA ASP A 274 18.97 -4.72 17.89
C ASP A 274 19.92 -3.73 17.21
N ASP A 275 19.79 -2.46 17.56
CA ASP A 275 20.86 -1.48 17.41
C ASP A 275 21.76 -1.60 18.64
N PRO A 276 22.96 -2.18 18.54
CA PRO A 276 23.86 -2.28 19.70
C PRO A 276 24.55 -0.96 20.07
N ASP A 277 24.27 0.16 19.39
CA ASP A 277 24.96 1.44 19.59
C ASP A 277 24.05 2.63 19.96
N SER A 278 22.81 2.41 20.38
CA SER A 278 22.02 3.46 21.03
C SER A 278 22.48 3.60 22.49
N GLU A 279 23.31 4.60 22.77
CA GLU A 279 23.64 5.00 24.14
C GLU A 279 22.34 5.17 24.95
N PRO A 280 22.25 4.59 26.17
CA PRO A 280 21.05 4.68 26.96
C PRO A 280 20.76 6.14 27.26
N HIS A 281 19.53 6.55 26.93
CA HIS A 281 18.93 7.82 27.35
C HIS A 281 19.42 8.20 28.75
N THR A 282 20.10 9.34 28.81
CA THR A 282 20.36 10.05 30.05
C THR A 282 19.01 10.21 30.75
N THR A 283 18.83 9.43 31.81
CA THR A 283 17.78 9.66 32.80
C THR A 283 17.93 11.09 33.27
N VAL A 284 16.97 11.94 32.94
CA VAL A 284 16.85 13.26 33.55
C VAL A 284 16.60 13.01 35.03
N GLU A 285 17.64 13.22 35.83
CA GLU A 285 17.58 13.17 37.28
C GLU A 285 16.60 14.27 37.72
N TYR A 286 15.44 13.87 38.24
CA TYR A 286 14.47 14.81 38.77
C TYR A 286 15.00 15.28 40.12
N ASP A 287 15.79 16.35 40.10
CA ASP A 287 16.25 17.01 41.32
C ASP A 287 15.03 17.69 41.95
N GLY A 288 14.49 17.01 42.96
CA GLY A 288 13.34 17.47 43.70
C GLY A 288 13.78 18.56 44.67
N GLU A 289 13.71 19.82 44.25
CA GLU A 289 13.54 20.99 45.11
C GLU A 289 13.39 22.27 44.27
N ASP A 290 12.18 22.53 43.75
CA ASP A 290 11.77 23.90 43.41
C ASP A 290 10.24 24.05 43.57
N ARG A 291 9.84 24.20 44.83
CA ARG A 291 8.54 24.75 45.21
C ARG A 291 8.51 26.24 44.86
N ALA A 292 7.73 26.63 43.86
CA ALA A 292 7.31 28.02 43.72
C ALA A 292 6.33 28.38 44.87
N PRO A 293 6.46 29.55 45.53
CA PRO A 293 5.89 29.78 46.85
C PRO A 293 4.40 30.22 46.88
N TRP A 294 3.56 29.78 45.93
CA TRP A 294 2.14 30.20 45.93
C TRP A 294 1.12 29.23 45.31
N LEU A 295 1.34 27.91 45.38
CA LEU A 295 0.26 26.92 45.23
C LEU A 295 0.37 25.81 46.27
#